data_AF-A0A1D8S222-F1
#
_entry.id   AF-A0A1D8S222-F1
#
_cell.length_a   1.000
_cell.length_b   1.000
_cell.length_c   1.000
_cell.angle_alpha   90.00
_cell.angle_beta   90.00
_cell.angle_gamma   90.00
#
_symmetry.space_group_name_H-M   'P 1'
#
loop_
_entity.id
_entity.type
_entity.pdbx_description
1 polymer ?
#
loop_
_entity_poly.entity_id
_entity_poly.type
_entity_poly.pdbx_seq_one_letter_code
_entity_poly.pdbx_strand_id
1 'polypeptide(L)'
;MDLKNATIRDISTDVVFERGRDYRDEGRIQRIERFGDVVTAAVQGSSLYDVTVELGENTVNARCTCPYEGTGECKHVVAVLLDVVANPPQDESECVERVMEDVSSDDLRAFVRDALAENQDLREQFLARFGDGGKSVEVYRDEIEELFNQHTQHYPVVTEAIDFSHFFDVAKQYRERERYRAAATVYRSLFEGIEDNHTRIDAAYDHYAKALQSALDGYVECVLAADSSDDKFEQYAGALESQSMSEPRINQEQFRRALDALRETITYAS
;
A
#
# COMPACT_ATOMS: atom_id res chain seq x y z
N MET A 1 7.84 28.50 1.25
CA MET A 1 7.62 27.69 0.04
C MET A 1 6.40 28.26 -0.67
N ASP A 2 6.51 28.66 -1.94
CA ASP A 2 5.45 29.37 -2.68
C ASP A 2 4.65 28.40 -3.56
N LEU A 3 3.78 27.60 -2.95
CA LEU A 3 2.74 26.91 -3.72
C LEU A 3 1.77 27.98 -4.23
N LYS A 4 1.72 28.20 -5.55
CA LYS A 4 0.89 29.27 -6.13
C LYS A 4 -0.49 28.73 -6.49
N ASN A 5 -1.51 29.58 -6.37
CA ASN A 5 -2.87 29.28 -6.82
C ASN A 5 -2.95 28.80 -8.28
N ALA A 6 -1.99 29.20 -9.13
CA ALA A 6 -1.87 28.72 -10.50
C ALA A 6 -1.60 27.20 -10.55
N THR A 7 -0.68 26.70 -9.72
CA THR A 7 -0.36 25.27 -9.60
C THR A 7 -1.56 24.46 -9.12
N ILE A 8 -2.39 25.02 -8.23
CA ILE A 8 -3.61 24.36 -7.73
C ILE A 8 -4.71 24.30 -8.80
N ARG A 9 -4.77 25.28 -9.70
CA ARG A 9 -5.69 25.24 -10.84
C ARG A 9 -5.29 24.16 -11.84
N ASP A 10 -4.01 23.97 -12.08
CA ASP A 10 -3.52 23.02 -13.10
C ASP A 10 -3.75 21.54 -12.72
N ILE A 11 -3.95 21.24 -11.43
CA ILE A 11 -4.20 19.87 -10.94
C ILE A 11 -5.68 19.47 -10.96
N SER A 12 -6.60 20.36 -11.34
CA SER A 12 -8.05 20.07 -11.35
C SER A 12 -8.77 20.76 -12.50
N THR A 13 -10.01 20.37 -12.78
CA THR A 13 -10.85 21.11 -13.75
C THR A 13 -11.40 22.38 -13.12
N ASP A 14 -11.74 23.41 -13.90
CA ASP A 14 -12.30 24.67 -13.39
C ASP A 14 -13.51 24.44 -12.47
N VAL A 15 -14.40 23.52 -12.84
CA VAL A 15 -15.60 23.17 -12.05
C VAL A 15 -15.22 22.54 -10.71
N VAL A 16 -14.20 21.68 -10.69
CA VAL A 16 -13.72 21.06 -9.45
C VAL A 16 -12.99 22.07 -8.59
N PHE A 17 -12.23 22.97 -9.21
CA PHE A 17 -11.53 24.05 -8.53
C PHE A 17 -12.50 24.98 -7.80
N GLU A 18 -13.57 25.41 -8.47
CA GLU A 18 -14.62 26.24 -7.87
C GLU A 18 -15.27 25.54 -6.67
N ARG A 19 -15.61 24.26 -6.80
CA ARG A 19 -16.16 23.48 -5.68
C ARG A 19 -15.18 23.33 -4.52
N GLY A 20 -13.87 23.21 -4.80
CA GLY A 20 -12.83 23.16 -3.78
C GLY A 20 -12.74 24.49 -3.02
N ARG A 21 -12.83 25.61 -3.73
CA ARG A 21 -12.97 26.95 -3.11
C ARG A 21 -14.19 27.02 -2.20
N ASP A 22 -15.35 26.59 -2.69
CA ASP A 22 -16.59 26.63 -1.89
C ASP A 22 -16.44 25.80 -0.61
N TYR A 23 -15.83 24.60 -0.69
CA TYR A 23 -15.60 23.75 0.48
C TYR A 23 -14.70 24.40 1.53
N ARG A 24 -13.65 25.10 1.10
CA ARG A 24 -12.79 25.87 1.99
C ARG A 24 -13.56 27.05 2.61
N ASP A 25 -14.23 27.83 1.78
CA ASP A 25 -14.90 29.08 2.21
C ASP A 25 -16.09 28.79 3.14
N GLU A 26 -16.73 27.62 3.01
CA GLU A 26 -17.75 27.10 3.92
C GLU A 26 -17.18 26.49 5.22
N GLY A 27 -15.86 26.45 5.40
CA GLY A 27 -15.22 25.94 6.61
C GLY A 27 -15.35 24.43 6.80
N ARG A 28 -15.36 23.66 5.69
CA ARG A 28 -15.55 22.19 5.75
C ARG A 28 -14.30 21.41 6.15
N ILE A 29 -13.15 22.05 6.29
CA ILE A 29 -11.91 21.45 6.76
C ILE A 29 -11.98 21.42 8.29
N GLN A 30 -12.23 20.23 8.87
CA GLN A 30 -12.43 20.07 10.31
C GLN A 30 -11.12 19.99 11.09
N ARG A 31 -10.09 19.44 10.45
CA ARG A 31 -8.74 19.31 11.00
C ARG A 31 -7.74 19.47 9.87
N ILE A 32 -6.65 20.15 10.15
CA ILE A 32 -5.51 20.26 9.25
C ILE A 32 -4.24 20.32 10.07
N GLU A 33 -3.26 19.49 9.70
CA GLU A 33 -1.99 19.34 10.39
C GLU A 33 -0.87 19.30 9.36
N ARG A 34 0.31 19.77 9.76
CA ARG A 34 1.49 19.78 8.92
C ARG A 34 2.68 19.19 9.67
N PHE A 35 3.35 18.26 9.01
CA PHE A 35 4.61 17.69 9.44
C PHE A 35 5.60 17.74 8.28
N GLY A 36 6.40 18.80 8.24
CA GLY A 36 7.39 19.05 7.18
C GLY A 36 6.70 19.30 5.85
N ASP A 37 6.95 18.41 4.88
CA ASP A 37 6.36 18.47 3.55
C ASP A 37 5.00 17.74 3.46
N VAL A 38 4.55 17.10 4.55
CA VAL A 38 3.28 16.37 4.57
C VAL A 38 2.21 17.19 5.26
N VAL A 39 1.06 17.36 4.60
CA VAL A 39 -0.16 17.92 5.17
C VAL A 39 -1.23 16.83 5.23
N THR A 40 -1.82 16.64 6.41
CA THR A 40 -2.98 15.77 6.60
C THR A 40 -4.20 16.62 6.98
N ALA A 41 -5.37 16.27 6.46
CA ALA A 41 -6.60 16.99 6.73
C ALA A 41 -7.82 16.09 6.73
N ALA A 42 -8.83 16.47 7.51
CA ALA A 42 -10.14 15.83 7.51
C ALA A 42 -11.18 16.82 6.95
N VAL A 43 -11.78 16.49 5.80
CA VAL A 43 -12.68 17.38 5.07
C VAL A 43 -14.10 16.80 5.04
N GLN A 44 -15.06 17.59 5.49
CA GLN A 44 -16.47 17.22 5.50
C GLN A 44 -17.08 17.29 4.09
N GLY A 45 -17.41 16.14 3.52
CA GLY A 45 -18.24 15.99 2.32
C GLY A 45 -19.57 15.34 2.65
N SER A 46 -19.97 14.36 1.84
CA SER A 46 -21.05 13.40 2.18
C SER A 46 -20.71 12.56 3.42
N SER A 47 -19.41 12.31 3.62
CA SER A 47 -18.82 11.73 4.82
C SER A 47 -17.60 12.57 5.20
N LEU A 48 -16.97 12.25 6.32
CA LEU A 48 -15.63 12.78 6.61
C LEU A 48 -14.61 12.04 5.75
N TYR A 49 -13.79 12.79 5.01
CA TYR A 49 -12.76 12.23 4.13
C TYR A 49 -11.38 12.69 4.59
N ASP A 50 -10.45 11.75 4.66
CA ASP A 50 -9.05 12.00 4.95
C ASP A 50 -8.33 12.38 3.66
N VAL A 51 -7.52 13.44 3.77
CA VAL A 51 -6.71 13.99 2.70
C VAL A 51 -5.26 14.02 3.17
N THR A 52 -4.37 13.45 2.37
CA THR A 52 -2.93 13.54 2.56
C THR A 52 -2.33 14.22 1.34
N VAL A 53 -1.52 15.25 1.57
CA VAL A 53 -0.82 16.01 0.55
C VAL A 53 0.66 16.00 0.87
N GLU A 54 1.48 15.56 -0.08
CA GLU A 54 2.93 15.67 -0.05
C GLU A 54 3.34 16.85 -0.94
N LEU A 55 3.97 17.85 -0.32
CA LEU A 55 4.41 19.10 -0.94
C LEU A 55 5.88 18.95 -1.38
N GLY A 56 6.12 18.78 -2.67
CA GLY A 56 7.48 18.85 -3.25
C GLY A 56 7.84 20.28 -3.71
N GLU A 57 9.11 20.47 -4.13
CA GLU A 57 9.59 21.78 -4.62
C GLU A 57 8.75 22.36 -5.76
N ASN A 58 8.20 21.51 -6.65
CA ASN A 58 7.33 21.90 -7.77
C ASN A 58 6.24 20.87 -8.08
N THR A 59 6.02 19.90 -7.19
CA THR A 59 5.08 18.79 -7.41
C THR A 59 4.19 18.64 -6.19
N VAL A 60 2.92 18.31 -6.43
CA VAL A 60 1.97 17.97 -5.38
C VAL A 60 1.52 16.54 -5.64
N ASN A 61 1.75 15.66 -4.67
CA ASN A 61 1.18 14.32 -4.68
C ASN A 61 0.09 14.28 -3.61
N ALA A 62 -1.15 14.03 -4.01
CA ALA A 62 -2.28 14.05 -3.11
C ALA A 62 -3.04 12.74 -3.15
N ARG A 63 -3.59 12.37 -1.99
CA ARG A 63 -4.48 11.24 -1.82
C ARG A 63 -5.68 11.69 -1.01
N CYS A 64 -6.87 11.25 -1.41
CA CYS A 64 -8.09 11.49 -0.65
C CYS A 64 -8.91 10.20 -0.62
N THR A 65 -9.49 9.88 0.53
CA THR A 65 -10.34 8.69 0.70
C THR A 65 -11.72 8.82 0.06
N CYS A 66 -11.98 9.90 -0.70
CA CYS A 66 -13.26 10.09 -1.36
C CYS A 66 -13.38 9.27 -2.66
N PRO A 67 -14.59 8.81 -3.02
CA PRO A 67 -14.82 7.94 -4.19
C PRO A 67 -14.84 8.71 -5.51
N TYR A 68 -14.03 9.77 -5.64
CA TYR A 68 -14.01 10.61 -6.84
C TYR A 68 -13.20 9.92 -7.95
N GLU A 69 -13.84 9.64 -9.07
CA GLU A 69 -13.23 8.99 -10.25
C GLU A 69 -13.06 9.95 -11.45
N GLY A 70 -13.23 11.26 -11.23
CA GLY A 70 -13.10 12.26 -12.30
C GLY A 70 -11.65 12.62 -12.60
N THR A 71 -11.44 13.44 -13.65
CA THR A 71 -10.11 13.92 -14.02
C THR A 71 -9.55 14.91 -13.00
N GLY A 72 -8.26 14.76 -12.68
CA GLY A 72 -7.52 15.62 -11.76
C GLY A 72 -7.84 15.34 -10.29
N GLU A 73 -7.31 16.19 -9.42
CA GLU A 73 -7.51 16.10 -7.99
C GLU A 73 -8.94 16.46 -7.59
N CYS A 74 -9.45 15.78 -6.55
CA CYS A 74 -10.81 16.03 -6.09
C CYS A 74 -10.93 17.40 -5.40
N LYS A 75 -12.16 17.90 -5.28
CA LYS A 75 -12.46 19.15 -4.57
C LYS A 75 -11.96 19.21 -3.12
N HIS A 76 -11.81 18.06 -2.43
CA HIS A 76 -11.30 18.04 -1.05
C HIS A 76 -9.80 18.37 -1.02
N VAL A 77 -9.03 17.78 -1.93
CA VAL A 77 -7.60 18.10 -2.12
C VAL A 77 -7.45 19.58 -2.47
N VAL A 78 -8.24 20.09 -3.42
CA VAL A 78 -8.22 21.50 -3.79
C VAL A 78 -8.52 22.40 -2.59
N ALA A 79 -9.55 22.08 -1.80
CA ALA A 79 -9.91 22.86 -0.62
C ALA A 79 -8.75 22.94 0.39
N VAL A 80 -8.09 21.80 0.65
CA VAL A 80 -6.94 21.71 1.55
C VAL A 80 -5.76 22.52 1.02
N LEU A 81 -5.40 22.37 -0.25
CA LEU A 81 -4.30 23.12 -0.86
C LEU A 81 -4.53 24.64 -0.82
N LEU A 82 -5.76 25.07 -1.12
CA LEU A 82 -6.13 26.49 -1.04
C LEU A 82 -6.02 27.01 0.40
N ASP A 83 -6.39 26.19 1.39
CA ASP A 83 -6.30 26.57 2.78
C ASP A 83 -4.86 26.62 3.27
N VAL A 84 -4.01 25.66 2.89
CA VAL A 84 -2.58 25.67 3.18
C VAL A 84 -1.89 26.91 2.59
N VAL A 85 -2.25 27.33 1.38
CA VAL A 85 -1.67 28.54 0.75
C VAL A 85 -2.10 29.80 1.47
N ALA A 86 -3.37 29.88 1.90
CA ALA A 86 -3.90 31.07 2.56
C ALA A 86 -3.50 31.16 4.04
N ASN A 87 -3.53 30.03 4.74
CA ASN A 87 -3.34 29.87 6.17
C ASN A 87 -2.46 28.63 6.43
N PRO A 88 -1.13 28.70 6.18
CA PRO A 88 -0.26 27.56 6.38
C PRO A 88 -0.38 27.02 7.82
N PRO A 89 -0.71 25.72 8.02
CA PRO A 89 -0.74 25.14 9.35
C PRO A 89 0.63 25.25 10.00
N GLN A 90 0.66 25.29 11.34
CA GLN A 90 1.92 25.24 12.07
C GLN A 90 2.66 23.96 11.71
N ASP A 91 3.93 24.12 11.33
CA ASP A 91 4.80 22.99 11.02
C ASP A 91 5.42 22.47 12.33
N GLU A 92 5.04 21.26 12.72
CA GLU A 92 5.58 20.63 13.94
C GLU A 92 6.91 19.91 13.70
N SER A 93 7.32 19.73 12.43
CA SER A 93 8.51 18.93 12.09
C SER A 93 9.79 19.50 12.70
N GLU A 94 10.02 20.81 12.61
CA GLU A 94 11.23 21.43 13.19
C GLU A 94 11.30 21.27 14.71
N CYS A 95 10.15 21.27 15.40
CA CYS A 95 10.11 21.09 16.84
C CYS A 95 10.48 19.66 17.20
N VAL A 96 9.88 18.69 16.49
CA VAL A 96 10.17 17.27 16.68
C VAL A 96 11.62 16.96 16.32
N GLU A 97 12.14 17.52 15.23
CA GLU A 97 13.52 17.31 14.78
C GLU A 97 14.53 17.79 15.83
N ARG A 98 14.34 18.98 16.42
CA ARG A 98 15.19 19.45 17.52
C ARG A 98 15.16 18.52 18.73
N VAL A 99 13.99 18.03 19.12
CA VAL A 99 13.87 17.05 20.22
C VAL A 99 14.57 15.74 19.85
N MET A 100 14.46 15.29 18.60
CA MET A 100 15.14 14.10 18.10
C MET A 100 16.66 14.23 18.08
N GLU A 101 17.19 15.44 17.87
CA GLU A 101 18.64 15.71 17.94
C GLU A 101 19.17 15.69 19.38
N ASP A 102 18.35 16.13 20.34
CA ASP A 102 18.73 16.22 21.76
C ASP A 102 18.49 14.92 22.55
N VAL A 103 17.54 14.08 22.14
CA VAL A 103 17.19 12.85 22.85
C VAL A 103 18.31 11.82 22.77
N SER A 104 18.59 11.14 23.89
CA SER A 104 19.58 10.06 23.89
C SER A 104 19.09 8.87 23.05
N SER A 105 20.01 8.11 22.46
CA SER A 105 19.65 6.89 21.72
C SER A 105 18.91 5.87 22.59
N ASP A 106 19.16 5.83 23.89
CA ASP A 106 18.52 4.88 24.81
C ASP A 106 17.07 5.29 25.11
N ASP A 107 16.82 6.58 25.34
CA ASP A 107 15.46 7.10 25.54
C ASP A 107 14.64 7.01 24.26
N LEU A 108 15.24 7.28 23.10
CA LEU A 108 14.57 7.11 21.80
C LEU A 108 14.19 5.64 21.55
N ARG A 109 15.10 4.69 21.84
CA ARG A 109 14.79 3.26 21.74
C ARG A 109 13.69 2.83 22.70
N ALA A 110 13.64 3.40 23.91
CA ALA A 110 12.57 3.14 24.86
C ALA A 110 11.22 3.65 24.33
N PHE A 111 11.16 4.90 23.87
CA PHE A 111 9.97 5.49 23.28
C PHE A 111 9.45 4.71 22.07
N VAL A 112 10.35 4.35 21.14
CA VAL A 112 9.98 3.55 19.96
C VAL A 112 9.44 2.18 20.39
N ARG A 113 10.04 1.52 21.39
CA ARG A 113 9.54 0.23 21.89
C ARG A 113 8.11 0.35 22.43
N ASP A 114 7.83 1.40 23.19
CA ASP A 114 6.51 1.62 23.79
C ASP A 114 5.46 1.94 22.69
N ALA A 115 5.80 2.80 21.73
CA ALA A 115 4.94 3.10 20.59
C ALA A 115 4.62 1.84 19.74
N LEU A 116 5.61 0.98 19.52
CA LEU A 116 5.43 -0.30 18.83
C LEU A 116 4.57 -1.28 19.64
N ALA A 117 4.64 -1.27 20.97
CA ALA A 117 3.79 -2.14 21.78
C ALA A 117 2.30 -1.80 21.61
N GLU A 118 1.98 -0.52 21.47
CA GLU A 118 0.60 -0.02 21.40
C GLU A 118 0.03 0.04 19.99
N ASN A 119 0.88 0.13 18.95
CA ASN A 119 0.43 0.40 17.58
C ASN A 119 0.87 -0.71 16.61
N GLN A 120 -0.08 -1.53 16.15
CA GLN A 120 0.19 -2.64 15.23
C GLN A 120 0.73 -2.18 13.88
N ASP A 121 0.11 -1.17 13.26
CA ASP A 121 0.52 -0.69 11.95
C ASP A 121 1.96 -0.15 11.99
N LEU A 122 2.33 0.56 13.07
CA LEU A 122 3.69 1.04 13.26
C LEU A 122 4.68 -0.12 13.44
N ARG A 123 4.29 -1.23 14.09
CA ARG A 123 5.13 -2.44 14.17
C ARG A 123 5.43 -3.01 12.81
N GLU A 124 4.42 -3.11 11.98
CA GLU A 124 4.54 -3.69 10.65
C GLU A 124 5.45 -2.83 9.78
N GLN A 125 5.26 -1.51 9.81
CA GLN A 125 6.14 -0.56 9.13
C GLN A 125 7.58 -0.63 9.66
N PHE A 126 7.77 -0.72 10.98
CA PHE A 126 9.09 -0.80 11.60
C PHE A 126 9.83 -2.08 11.19
N LEU A 127 9.16 -3.24 11.20
CA LEU A 127 9.75 -4.51 10.76
C LEU A 127 10.03 -4.52 9.26
N ALA A 128 9.14 -3.97 8.43
CA ALA A 128 9.37 -3.80 7.01
C ALA A 128 10.60 -2.92 6.73
N ARG A 129 10.78 -1.86 7.53
CA ARG A 129 11.85 -0.87 7.36
C ARG A 129 13.20 -1.30 7.93
N PHE A 130 13.23 -1.97 9.08
CA PHE A 130 14.44 -2.21 9.87
C PHE A 130 14.67 -3.67 10.27
N GLY A 131 13.66 -4.54 10.17
CA GLY A 131 13.82 -5.96 10.53
C GLY A 131 14.66 -6.71 9.49
N ASP A 132 15.52 -7.64 9.92
CA ASP A 132 16.35 -8.47 9.02
C ASP A 132 15.55 -9.62 8.35
N GLY A 133 14.43 -10.02 8.95
CA GLY A 133 13.45 -10.94 8.37
C GLY A 133 12.10 -10.24 8.26
N GLY A 134 11.49 -10.26 7.08
CA GLY A 134 10.05 -9.97 6.97
C GLY A 134 9.23 -11.03 7.69
N LYS A 135 7.90 -10.83 7.78
CA LYS A 135 7.00 -11.91 8.24
C LYS A 135 7.17 -13.13 7.32
N SER A 136 7.00 -14.34 7.85
CA SER A 136 7.11 -15.56 7.05
C SER A 136 5.90 -15.71 6.12
N VAL A 137 5.97 -16.68 5.19
CA VAL A 137 4.86 -16.95 4.27
C VAL A 137 3.59 -17.28 5.06
N GLU A 138 3.73 -18.07 6.13
CA GLU A 138 2.65 -18.53 7.01
C GLU A 138 1.96 -17.36 7.71
N VAL A 139 2.73 -16.40 8.26
CA VAL A 139 2.16 -15.26 8.98
C VAL A 139 1.32 -14.38 8.05
N TYR A 140 1.81 -14.07 6.85
CA TYR A 140 1.01 -13.31 5.88
C TYR A 140 -0.19 -14.11 5.37
N ARG A 141 -0.09 -15.44 5.24
CA ARG A 141 -1.23 -16.30 4.87
C ARG A 141 -2.30 -16.31 5.95
N ASP A 142 -1.92 -16.34 7.22
CA ASP A 142 -2.87 -16.24 8.34
C ASP A 142 -3.61 -14.89 8.32
N GLU A 143 -2.94 -13.79 7.98
CA GLU A 143 -3.58 -12.47 7.80
C GLU A 143 -4.56 -12.44 6.63
N ILE A 144 -4.21 -13.07 5.50
CA ILE A 144 -5.10 -13.20 4.34
C ILE A 144 -6.30 -14.08 4.67
N GLU A 145 -6.07 -15.22 5.33
CA GLU A 145 -7.12 -16.13 5.79
C GLU A 145 -8.10 -15.41 6.73
N GLU A 146 -7.59 -14.55 7.61
CA GLU A 146 -8.43 -13.75 8.49
C GLU A 146 -9.31 -12.76 7.73
N LEU A 147 -8.82 -12.15 6.64
CA LEU A 147 -9.68 -11.34 5.76
C LEU A 147 -10.80 -12.19 5.15
N PHE A 148 -10.50 -13.39 4.66
CA PHE A 148 -11.55 -14.30 4.17
C PHE A 148 -12.54 -14.67 5.28
N ASN A 149 -12.06 -14.95 6.50
CA ASN A 149 -12.91 -15.26 7.65
C ASN A 149 -13.86 -14.13 7.99
N GLN A 150 -13.38 -12.89 8.02
CA GLN A 150 -14.19 -11.70 8.26
C GLN A 150 -15.30 -11.54 7.22
N HIS A 151 -14.97 -11.76 5.94
CA HIS A 151 -15.93 -11.67 4.85
C HIS A 151 -16.90 -12.86 4.76
N THR A 152 -16.60 -13.98 5.43
CA THR A 152 -17.51 -15.14 5.49
C THR A 152 -18.14 -15.38 6.87
N GLN A 153 -18.16 -14.37 7.77
CA GLN A 153 -18.77 -14.54 9.10
C GLN A 153 -20.28 -14.81 9.02
N HIS A 154 -20.97 -14.17 8.07
CA HIS A 154 -22.43 -14.22 7.94
C HIS A 154 -22.90 -15.12 6.79
N TYR A 155 -22.05 -15.30 5.76
CA TYR A 155 -22.31 -16.13 4.59
C TYR A 155 -21.09 -17.01 4.33
N PRO A 156 -21.28 -18.27 3.88
CA PRO A 156 -20.16 -19.21 3.70
C PRO A 156 -19.21 -18.82 2.55
N VAL A 157 -19.59 -17.82 1.75
CA VAL A 157 -18.85 -17.34 0.59
C VAL A 157 -18.71 -15.83 0.64
N VAL A 158 -17.62 -15.36 0.06
CA VAL A 158 -17.31 -13.96 -0.16
C VAL A 158 -18.04 -13.48 -1.40
N THR A 159 -18.84 -12.43 -1.22
CA THR A 159 -19.66 -11.81 -2.28
C THR A 159 -19.18 -10.39 -2.64
N GLU A 160 -18.31 -9.80 -1.82
CA GLU A 160 -17.71 -8.48 -2.01
C GLU A 160 -16.20 -8.62 -2.16
N ALA A 161 -15.58 -7.75 -2.96
CA ALA A 161 -14.14 -7.77 -3.17
C ALA A 161 -13.38 -7.49 -1.87
N ILE A 162 -12.56 -8.45 -1.41
CA ILE A 162 -11.60 -8.24 -0.33
C ILE A 162 -10.49 -7.31 -0.81
N ASP A 163 -10.20 -6.25 -0.04
CA ASP A 163 -9.10 -5.34 -0.35
C ASP A 163 -7.75 -5.93 0.09
N PHE A 164 -6.87 -6.19 -0.88
CA PHE A 164 -5.50 -6.69 -0.64
C PHE A 164 -4.43 -5.59 -0.77
N SER A 165 -4.82 -4.31 -0.90
CA SER A 165 -3.91 -3.19 -1.19
C SER A 165 -2.78 -3.07 -0.17
N HIS A 166 -3.07 -3.34 1.12
CA HIS A 166 -2.07 -3.34 2.18
C HIS A 166 -0.87 -4.25 1.87
N PHE A 167 -1.10 -5.49 1.41
CA PHE A 167 -0.02 -6.42 1.10
C PHE A 167 0.79 -5.97 -0.11
N PHE A 168 0.14 -5.40 -1.13
CA PHE A 168 0.83 -4.83 -2.29
C PHE A 168 1.71 -3.64 -1.90
N ASP A 169 1.24 -2.77 -1.01
CA ASP A 169 2.03 -1.66 -0.50
C ASP A 169 3.24 -2.14 0.31
N VAL A 170 3.08 -3.16 1.17
CA VAL A 170 4.19 -3.77 1.90
C VAL A 170 5.21 -4.39 0.95
N ALA A 171 4.76 -5.14 -0.06
CA ALA A 171 5.64 -5.73 -1.07
C ALA A 171 6.41 -4.65 -1.87
N LYS A 172 5.73 -3.56 -2.23
CA LYS A 172 6.33 -2.40 -2.91
C LYS A 172 7.40 -1.74 -2.04
N GLN A 173 7.14 -1.54 -0.75
CA GLN A 173 8.11 -0.98 0.19
C GLN A 173 9.38 -1.86 0.32
N TYR A 174 9.23 -3.18 0.28
CA TYR A 174 10.37 -4.09 0.24
C TYR A 174 11.14 -3.97 -1.09
N ARG A 175 10.46 -3.90 -2.23
CA ARG A 175 11.08 -3.73 -3.56
C ARG A 175 11.87 -2.43 -3.69
N GLU A 176 11.32 -1.30 -3.23
CA GLU A 176 11.97 0.02 -3.24
C GLU A 176 13.30 0.04 -2.45
N ARG A 177 13.52 -0.97 -1.60
CA ARG A 177 14.72 -1.13 -0.77
C ARG A 177 15.58 -2.31 -1.21
N GLU A 178 15.34 -2.84 -2.41
CA GLU A 178 16.04 -4.00 -2.98
C GLU A 178 15.93 -5.28 -2.12
N ARG A 179 14.93 -5.33 -1.23
CA ARG A 179 14.65 -6.48 -0.37
C ARG A 179 13.77 -7.50 -1.09
N TYR A 180 14.22 -7.93 -2.28
CA TYR A 180 13.41 -8.72 -3.20
C TYR A 180 12.91 -10.05 -2.61
N ARG A 181 13.69 -10.71 -1.74
CA ARG A 181 13.26 -11.94 -1.07
C ARG A 181 12.06 -11.72 -0.14
N ALA A 182 12.06 -10.62 0.61
CA ALA A 182 10.95 -10.28 1.49
C ALA A 182 9.70 -9.90 0.69
N ALA A 183 9.87 -9.15 -0.41
CA ALA A 183 8.77 -8.86 -1.34
C ALA A 183 8.19 -10.15 -1.96
N ALA A 184 9.05 -11.08 -2.38
CA ALA A 184 8.61 -12.37 -2.92
C ALA A 184 7.83 -13.19 -1.88
N THR A 185 8.20 -13.13 -0.59
CA THR A 185 7.41 -13.75 0.49
C THR A 185 6.00 -13.19 0.55
N VAL A 186 5.81 -11.87 0.48
CA VAL A 186 4.48 -11.24 0.51
C VAL A 186 3.65 -11.66 -0.71
N TYR A 187 4.21 -11.58 -1.91
CA TYR A 187 3.53 -11.99 -3.13
C TYR A 187 3.17 -13.47 -3.15
N ARG A 188 4.05 -14.31 -2.62
CA ARG A 188 3.78 -15.74 -2.43
C ARG A 188 2.58 -15.97 -1.52
N SER A 189 2.56 -15.31 -0.37
CA SER A 189 1.43 -15.42 0.55
C SER A 189 0.12 -14.97 -0.08
N LEU A 190 0.13 -13.91 -0.90
CA LEU A 190 -1.03 -13.45 -1.66
C LEU A 190 -1.57 -14.52 -2.61
N PHE A 191 -0.74 -15.06 -3.50
CA PHE A 191 -1.24 -16.05 -4.46
C PHE A 191 -1.63 -17.37 -3.79
N GLU A 192 -0.92 -17.81 -2.76
CA GLU A 192 -1.27 -19.03 -2.03
C GLU A 192 -2.57 -18.83 -1.25
N GLY A 193 -2.74 -17.70 -0.55
CA GLY A 193 -3.93 -17.41 0.23
C GLY A 193 -5.19 -17.23 -0.63
N ILE A 194 -5.07 -16.60 -1.80
CA ILE A 194 -6.17 -16.50 -2.78
C ILE A 194 -6.53 -17.89 -3.32
N GLU A 195 -5.52 -18.70 -3.69
CA GLU A 195 -5.75 -20.03 -4.25
C GLU A 195 -6.37 -20.99 -3.22
N ASP A 196 -5.89 -20.99 -1.97
CA ASP A 196 -6.45 -21.83 -0.90
C ASP A 196 -7.93 -21.51 -0.63
N ASN A 197 -8.31 -20.25 -0.77
CA ASN A 197 -9.65 -19.76 -0.49
C ASN A 197 -10.57 -19.70 -1.71
N HIS A 198 -10.15 -20.18 -2.89
CA HIS A 198 -10.92 -20.02 -4.12
C HIS A 198 -12.36 -20.58 -4.02
N THR A 199 -12.59 -21.66 -3.26
CA THR A 199 -13.94 -22.25 -3.07
C THR A 199 -14.91 -21.31 -2.35
N ARG A 200 -14.39 -20.34 -1.61
CA ARG A 200 -15.17 -19.33 -0.88
C ARG A 200 -15.49 -18.13 -1.75
N ILE A 201 -14.97 -18.03 -2.98
CA ILE A 201 -15.18 -16.88 -3.86
C ILE A 201 -16.41 -17.13 -4.75
N ASP A 202 -17.51 -16.43 -4.49
CA ASP A 202 -18.77 -16.56 -5.24
C ASP A 202 -19.05 -15.35 -6.15
N ALA A 203 -18.30 -14.25 -5.97
CA ALA A 203 -18.40 -13.06 -6.81
C ALA A 203 -17.06 -12.33 -6.94
N ALA A 204 -17.08 -11.22 -7.68
CA ALA A 204 -15.89 -10.39 -7.95
C ALA A 204 -14.71 -11.16 -8.57
N TYR A 205 -14.98 -12.19 -9.39
CA TYR A 205 -13.95 -13.03 -10.01
C TYR A 205 -12.84 -12.23 -10.72
N ASP A 206 -13.20 -11.16 -11.43
CA ASP A 206 -12.23 -10.28 -12.10
C ASP A 206 -11.27 -9.60 -11.13
N HIS A 207 -11.73 -9.26 -9.92
CA HIS A 207 -10.90 -8.66 -8.87
C HIS A 207 -9.86 -9.66 -8.37
N TYR A 208 -10.29 -10.86 -8.00
CA TYR A 208 -9.39 -11.91 -7.52
C TYR A 208 -8.43 -12.40 -8.61
N ALA A 209 -8.89 -12.52 -9.86
CA ALA A 209 -8.04 -12.85 -10.99
C ALA A 209 -6.95 -11.78 -11.22
N LYS A 210 -7.30 -10.49 -11.13
CA LYS A 210 -6.32 -9.40 -11.23
C LYS A 210 -5.33 -9.37 -10.07
N ALA A 211 -5.81 -9.60 -8.84
CA ALA A 211 -4.97 -9.66 -7.66
C ALA A 211 -3.99 -10.84 -7.74
N LEU A 212 -4.47 -12.01 -8.15
CA LEU A 212 -3.66 -13.21 -8.35
C LEU A 212 -2.58 -12.99 -9.42
N GLN A 213 -2.97 -12.47 -10.59
CA GLN A 213 -2.01 -12.15 -11.66
C GLN A 213 -0.96 -11.15 -11.19
N SER A 214 -1.37 -10.07 -10.50
CA SER A 214 -0.45 -9.05 -9.98
C SER A 214 0.51 -9.61 -8.92
N ALA A 215 0.05 -10.55 -8.10
CA ALA A 215 0.88 -11.24 -7.13
C ALA A 215 1.89 -12.18 -7.82
N LEU A 216 1.46 -12.93 -8.83
CA LEU A 216 2.35 -13.79 -9.62
C LEU A 216 3.42 -12.98 -10.36
N ASP A 217 3.04 -11.89 -11.03
CA ASP A 217 3.97 -11.01 -11.74
C ASP A 217 5.00 -10.40 -10.76
N GLY A 218 4.52 -9.86 -9.63
CA GLY A 218 5.38 -9.30 -8.59
C GLY A 218 6.33 -10.35 -7.97
N TYR A 219 5.85 -11.58 -7.79
CA TYR A 219 6.67 -12.69 -7.31
C TYR A 219 7.79 -13.02 -8.29
N VAL A 220 7.46 -13.21 -9.56
CA VAL A 220 8.42 -13.53 -10.63
C VAL A 220 9.49 -12.44 -10.72
N GLU A 221 9.09 -11.17 -10.79
CA GLU A 221 10.00 -10.03 -10.81
C GLU A 221 10.97 -10.02 -9.61
N CYS A 222 10.44 -10.28 -8.41
CA CYS A 222 11.26 -10.28 -7.20
C CYS A 222 12.22 -11.47 -7.14
N VAL A 223 11.78 -12.67 -7.53
CA VAL A 223 12.65 -13.86 -7.54
C VAL A 223 13.80 -13.65 -8.52
N LEU A 224 13.52 -13.15 -9.72
CA LEU A 224 14.55 -12.85 -10.73
C LEU A 224 15.53 -11.77 -10.27
N ALA A 225 15.06 -10.76 -9.53
CA ALA A 225 15.91 -9.69 -9.00
C ALA A 225 16.72 -10.09 -7.76
N ALA A 226 16.34 -11.17 -7.05
CA ALA A 226 16.94 -11.57 -5.77
C ALA A 226 18.29 -12.31 -5.86
N ASP A 227 18.90 -12.36 -7.05
CA ASP A 227 20.16 -13.05 -7.40
C ASP A 227 20.26 -14.41 -6.67
N SER A 228 19.44 -15.37 -7.12
CA SER A 228 19.27 -16.65 -6.46
C SER A 228 20.29 -17.68 -6.96
N SER A 229 21.10 -18.21 -6.05
CA SER A 229 21.78 -19.50 -6.26
C SER A 229 20.75 -20.59 -6.59
N ASP A 230 21.11 -21.55 -7.44
CA ASP A 230 20.23 -22.63 -7.93
C ASP A 230 19.35 -23.28 -6.84
N ASP A 231 19.90 -23.59 -5.66
CA ASP A 231 19.16 -24.21 -4.54
C ASP A 231 17.95 -23.38 -4.05
N LYS A 232 18.05 -22.04 -4.10
CA LYS A 232 16.95 -21.14 -3.70
C LYS A 232 15.95 -20.96 -4.81
N PHE A 233 16.40 -21.02 -6.06
CA PHE A 233 15.51 -20.95 -7.21
C PHE A 233 14.53 -22.13 -7.21
N GLU A 234 15.00 -23.35 -6.97
CA GLU A 234 14.13 -24.53 -6.88
C GLU A 234 13.10 -24.40 -5.74
N GLN A 235 13.47 -23.78 -4.63
CA GLN A 235 12.52 -23.47 -3.56
C GLN A 235 11.41 -22.51 -4.04
N TYR A 236 11.76 -21.49 -4.83
CA TYR A 236 10.81 -20.52 -5.36
C TYR A 236 9.93 -21.11 -6.47
N ALA A 237 10.51 -21.91 -7.37
CA ALA A 237 9.79 -22.61 -8.43
C ALA A 237 8.83 -23.65 -7.85
N GLY A 238 9.25 -24.40 -6.83
CA GLY A 238 8.44 -25.43 -6.18
C GLY A 238 7.13 -24.90 -5.59
N ALA A 239 7.08 -23.63 -5.16
CA ALA A 239 5.84 -23.00 -4.71
C ALA A 239 4.81 -22.86 -5.84
N LEU A 240 5.25 -22.43 -7.02
CA LEU A 240 4.40 -22.32 -8.21
C LEU A 240 4.03 -23.70 -8.76
N GLU A 241 4.95 -24.66 -8.73
CA GLU A 241 4.67 -26.05 -9.13
C GLU A 241 3.56 -26.66 -8.28
N SER A 242 3.67 -26.53 -6.95
CA SER A 242 2.68 -27.02 -6.01
C SER A 242 1.29 -26.47 -6.34
N GLN A 243 1.18 -25.16 -6.58
CA GLN A 243 -0.09 -24.54 -6.94
C GLN A 243 -0.56 -24.88 -8.37
N SER A 244 0.34 -25.11 -9.31
CA SER A 244 -0.04 -25.57 -10.65
C SER A 244 -0.64 -26.99 -10.66
N MET A 245 -0.39 -27.77 -9.60
CA MET A 245 -0.85 -29.15 -9.43
C MET A 245 -2.01 -29.30 -8.44
N SER A 246 -2.42 -28.22 -7.76
CA SER A 246 -3.52 -28.24 -6.80
C SER A 246 -4.88 -28.37 -7.51
N GLU A 247 -5.85 -28.96 -6.81
CA GLU A 247 -7.25 -29.05 -7.26
C GLU A 247 -8.11 -28.09 -6.43
N PRO A 248 -9.10 -27.43 -7.06
CA PRO A 248 -9.43 -27.46 -8.48
C PRO A 248 -8.51 -26.55 -9.31
N ARG A 249 -8.24 -26.98 -10.55
CA ARG A 249 -7.29 -26.33 -11.47
C ARG A 249 -7.79 -25.03 -12.13
N ILE A 250 -8.43 -24.14 -11.37
CA ILE A 250 -9.03 -22.90 -11.90
C ILE A 250 -7.93 -21.97 -12.43
N ASN A 251 -6.86 -21.78 -11.66
CA ASN A 251 -5.78 -20.84 -11.98
C ASN A 251 -4.51 -21.52 -12.50
N GLN A 252 -4.58 -22.82 -12.80
CA GLN A 252 -3.43 -23.64 -13.19
C GLN A 252 -2.60 -23.04 -14.34
N GLU A 253 -3.25 -22.44 -15.34
CA GLU A 253 -2.55 -21.81 -16.47
C GLU A 253 -1.74 -20.57 -16.06
N GLN A 254 -2.24 -19.77 -15.10
CA GLN A 254 -1.51 -18.60 -14.60
C GLN A 254 -0.26 -19.03 -13.83
N PHE A 255 -0.38 -20.05 -12.97
CA PHE A 255 0.77 -20.63 -12.25
C PHE A 255 1.82 -21.23 -13.20
N ARG A 256 1.40 -21.93 -14.26
CA ARG A 256 2.31 -22.45 -15.28
C ARG A 256 3.07 -21.34 -16.00
N ARG A 257 2.39 -20.28 -16.42
CA ARG A 257 3.05 -19.14 -17.08
C ARG A 257 4.08 -18.45 -16.19
N ALA A 258 3.74 -18.27 -14.91
CA ALA A 258 4.68 -17.70 -13.94
C ALA A 258 5.91 -18.61 -13.74
N LEU A 259 5.70 -19.93 -13.68
CA LEU A 259 6.77 -20.92 -13.56
C LEU A 259 7.66 -20.95 -14.81
N ASP A 260 7.07 -20.89 -16.01
CA ASP A 260 7.80 -20.84 -17.27
C ASP A 260 8.64 -19.56 -17.36
N ALA A 261 8.09 -18.40 -16.96
CA ALA A 261 8.82 -17.14 -16.92
C ALA A 261 10.06 -17.18 -16.00
N LEU A 262 9.95 -17.85 -14.84
CA LEU A 262 11.10 -18.08 -13.96
C LEU A 262 12.17 -18.96 -14.64
N ARG A 263 11.74 -20.03 -15.33
CA ARG A 263 12.64 -21.02 -15.95
C ARG A 263 13.33 -20.54 -17.22
N GLU A 264 12.64 -19.77 -18.05
CA GLU A 264 13.21 -19.22 -19.29
C GLU A 264 14.43 -18.34 -19.00
N THR A 265 14.41 -17.57 -17.91
CA THR A 265 15.47 -16.62 -17.57
C THR A 265 16.80 -17.29 -17.17
N ILE A 266 16.76 -18.48 -16.56
CA ILE A 266 17.97 -19.26 -16.22
C ILE A 266 18.67 -19.83 -17.46
N THR A 267 17.89 -20.20 -18.48
CA THR A 267 18.42 -20.83 -19.70
C THR A 267 19.26 -19.86 -20.53
N TYR A 268 19.09 -18.54 -20.36
CA TYR A 268 19.87 -17.50 -21.04
C TYR A 268 21.03 -16.93 -20.19
N ALA A 269 21.12 -17.28 -18.91
CA ALA A 269 22.17 -16.81 -17.99
C ALA A 269 23.29 -17.86 -17.75
N SER A 270 23.12 -19.08 -18.27
CA SER A 270 24.08 -20.20 -18.23
C SER A 270 24.86 -20.32 -19.53
#